data_AF-A0A9E0TT87-F1
#
_entry.id   AF-A0A9E0TT87-F1
#
_cell.length_a   1.000
_cell.length_b   1.000
_cell.length_c   1.000
_cell.angle_alpha   90.00
_cell.angle_beta   90.00
_cell.angle_gamma   90.00
#
_symmetry.space_group_name_H-M   'P 1'
#
loop_
_entity.id
_entity.type
_entity.pdbx_description
1 polymer ?
#
loop_
_entity_poly.entity_id
_entity_poly.type
_entity_poly.pdbx_seq_one_letter_code
_entity_poly.pdbx_strand_id
1 'polypeptide(L)'
;MAACCMKKIVSVLLSWVCSVYAVELPSEENLSVTCLDNGVQLWLKQHALGSGKISCRIVAKNPLEDAPTIFYLEDCPVESFEDELPALIEYCREKVPNEAQYRIAVVAVGDFEKEQLREFLSAASEVFSSRELIPPAKQIALNTSASNAISISLAYPASFQALKTEQDLKKLWILYLLQSIAEEKFRNAIKEVGGQWLPPAPAKYLLPYSHSFARGKQQGNQQPDSMLIAFLSAIRELKTNGFTPQELADAKARLQKNLLSFYQQDPTSQTMANYYASHFSFGTRCPSYPIFMTMSFQIISQIERKDLAEFLGSCFKDGARQIVMTVPSGANISEASIQKTLDESRTDDLVVKWEENSEAKTQYAQLPLSETEAQIIYKIIDIVGTHEGLTGLTKLGLKAGELEDLGNKVQHVHPFKFLEVVFTNPHLRKCMVSVVDSYFKRGGFLNGSGKTAGFIEKCERENARNNLQPHILGFCQAVKAHPDQVRTLVANKEWEKLIRYLTKLENN
;
A
#
# COMPACT_ATOMS: atom_id res chain seq x y z
N MET A 1 -65.78 -9.94 16.03
CA MET A 1 -64.65 -10.86 15.70
C MET A 1 -64.27 -10.84 14.22
N ALA A 2 -65.21 -10.75 13.26
CA ALA A 2 -64.90 -10.74 11.82
C ALA A 2 -64.02 -9.56 11.33
N ALA A 3 -64.14 -8.37 11.92
CA ALA A 3 -63.35 -7.19 11.53
C ALA A 3 -61.85 -7.27 11.90
N CYS A 4 -61.47 -8.11 12.86
CA CYS A 4 -60.07 -8.27 13.28
C CYS A 4 -59.31 -9.22 12.34
N CYS A 5 -59.98 -10.23 11.78
CA CYS A 5 -59.39 -11.14 10.79
C CYS A 5 -59.11 -10.44 9.45
N MET A 6 -59.98 -9.52 9.02
CA MET A 6 -59.82 -8.84 7.73
C MET A 6 -58.62 -7.89 7.70
N LYS A 7 -58.28 -7.24 8.83
CA LYS A 7 -57.05 -6.43 8.95
C LYS A 7 -55.76 -7.24 8.86
N LYS A 8 -55.73 -8.48 9.39
CA LYS A 8 -54.57 -9.37 9.26
C LYS A 8 -54.41 -9.90 7.84
N ILE A 9 -55.50 -10.22 7.14
CA ILE A 9 -55.45 -10.71 5.76
C ILE A 9 -55.04 -9.60 4.78
N VAL A 10 -55.56 -8.36 4.97
CA VAL A 10 -55.13 -7.20 4.17
C VAL A 10 -53.69 -6.80 4.46
N SER A 11 -53.23 -6.91 5.71
CA SER A 11 -51.82 -6.71 6.08
C SER A 11 -50.88 -7.74 5.45
N VAL A 12 -51.28 -9.01 5.38
CA VAL A 12 -50.49 -10.09 4.76
C VAL A 12 -50.53 -10.00 3.23
N LEU A 13 -51.66 -9.61 2.63
CA LEU A 13 -51.78 -9.38 1.19
C LEU A 13 -51.03 -8.12 0.74
N LEU A 14 -51.06 -7.03 1.52
CA LEU A 14 -50.24 -5.84 1.24
C LEU A 14 -48.75 -6.11 1.47
N SER A 15 -48.37 -6.97 2.42
CA SER A 15 -46.96 -7.37 2.57
C SER A 15 -46.49 -8.32 1.45
N TRP A 16 -47.39 -9.08 0.83
CA TRP A 16 -47.07 -9.93 -0.33
C TRP A 16 -46.98 -9.13 -1.63
N VAL A 17 -47.82 -8.10 -1.82
CA VAL A 17 -47.82 -7.26 -3.04
C VAL A 17 -46.73 -6.18 -3.02
N CYS A 18 -46.20 -5.80 -1.84
CA CYS A 18 -45.01 -4.97 -1.72
C CYS A 18 -43.69 -5.78 -1.65
N SER A 19 -43.70 -7.02 -2.14
CA SER A 19 -42.46 -7.67 -2.56
C SER A 19 -41.97 -6.91 -3.79
N VAL A 20 -41.24 -5.82 -3.59
CA VAL A 20 -40.54 -5.09 -4.65
C VAL A 20 -39.65 -6.12 -5.31
N TYR A 21 -40.08 -6.66 -6.45
CA TYR A 21 -39.28 -7.58 -7.23
C TYR A 21 -38.00 -6.84 -7.58
N ALA A 22 -36.88 -7.27 -6.99
CA ALA A 22 -35.59 -6.71 -7.31
C ALA A 22 -35.33 -7.00 -8.79
N VAL A 23 -35.39 -5.97 -9.63
CA VAL A 23 -35.13 -6.10 -11.06
C VAL A 23 -33.66 -6.48 -11.21
N GLU A 24 -33.41 -7.67 -11.76
CA GLU A 24 -32.06 -8.11 -12.09
C GLU A 24 -31.48 -7.19 -13.17
N LEU A 25 -30.22 -6.80 -13.00
CA LEU A 25 -29.53 -6.02 -14.01
C LEU A 25 -29.26 -6.92 -15.23
N PRO A 26 -29.70 -6.53 -16.44
CA PRO A 26 -29.41 -7.30 -17.65
C PRO A 26 -27.90 -7.47 -17.84
N SER A 27 -27.45 -8.72 -17.93
CA SER A 27 -26.04 -9.05 -18.19
C SER A 27 -25.64 -8.65 -19.60
N GLU A 28 -24.37 -8.29 -19.78
CA GLU A 28 -23.80 -8.02 -21.09
C GLU A 28 -23.78 -9.30 -21.96
N GLU A 29 -24.66 -9.37 -22.97
CA GLU A 29 -24.90 -10.59 -23.77
C GLU A 29 -23.68 -11.04 -24.59
N ASN A 30 -22.85 -10.10 -25.04
CA ASN A 30 -21.72 -10.40 -25.92
C ASN A 30 -20.37 -10.38 -25.19
N LEU A 31 -20.36 -10.41 -23.86
CA LEU A 31 -19.14 -10.57 -23.07
C LEU A 31 -18.90 -12.06 -22.80
N SER A 32 -17.80 -12.60 -23.32
CA SER A 32 -17.40 -13.97 -23.01
C SER A 32 -16.56 -14.02 -21.74
N VAL A 33 -16.99 -14.83 -20.78
CA VAL A 33 -16.20 -15.11 -19.57
C VAL A 33 -15.84 -16.59 -19.54
N THR A 34 -14.56 -16.90 -19.61
CA THR A 34 -14.04 -18.28 -19.61
C THR A 34 -13.04 -18.44 -18.48
N CYS A 35 -13.08 -19.55 -17.75
CA CYS A 35 -12.05 -19.92 -16.78
C CYS A 35 -11.08 -20.91 -17.42
N LEU A 36 -9.79 -20.64 -17.31
CA LEU A 36 -8.73 -21.56 -17.72
C LEU A 36 -8.39 -22.54 -16.60
N ASP A 37 -7.67 -23.62 -16.93
CA ASP A 37 -7.34 -24.70 -15.98
C ASP A 37 -6.45 -24.24 -14.82
N ASN A 38 -5.65 -23.18 -15.04
CA ASN A 38 -4.84 -22.53 -14.01
C ASN A 38 -5.63 -21.54 -13.13
N GLY A 39 -6.93 -21.37 -13.37
CA GLY A 39 -7.81 -20.46 -12.62
C GLY A 39 -7.85 -19.01 -13.11
N VAL A 40 -7.11 -18.66 -14.16
CA VAL A 40 -7.19 -17.34 -14.80
C VAL A 40 -8.54 -17.18 -15.50
N GLN A 41 -9.19 -16.03 -15.31
CA GLN A 41 -10.43 -15.69 -16.01
C GLN A 41 -10.16 -14.83 -17.24
N LEU A 42 -10.64 -15.26 -18.40
CA LEU A 42 -10.61 -14.47 -19.63
C LEU A 42 -11.96 -13.75 -19.81
N TRP A 43 -11.92 -12.43 -19.96
CA TRP A 43 -13.07 -11.55 -20.19
C TRP A 43 -12.92 -10.90 -21.56
N LEU A 44 -13.56 -11.48 -22.58
CA LEU A 44 -13.36 -11.11 -23.98
C LEU A 44 -14.61 -10.45 -24.56
N LYS A 45 -14.47 -9.24 -25.09
CA LYS A 45 -15.53 -8.52 -25.77
C LYS A 45 -15.06 -8.07 -27.17
N GLN A 46 -15.66 -8.63 -28.21
CA GLN A 46 -15.49 -8.10 -29.55
C GLN A 46 -16.13 -6.71 -29.65
N HIS A 47 -15.37 -5.77 -30.18
CA HIS A 47 -15.75 -4.37 -30.30
C HIS A 47 -15.24 -3.80 -31.63
N ALA A 48 -15.99 -4.05 -32.70
CA ALA A 48 -15.68 -3.58 -34.03
C ALA A 48 -16.11 -2.12 -34.23
N LEU A 49 -15.37 -1.16 -33.67
CA LEU A 49 -15.51 0.27 -34.02
C LEU A 49 -14.74 0.66 -35.29
N GLY A 50 -14.20 -0.33 -36.02
CA GLY A 50 -13.39 -0.11 -37.23
C GLY A 50 -12.00 0.49 -36.95
N SER A 51 -11.57 0.52 -35.68
CA SER A 51 -10.27 1.07 -35.28
C SER A 51 -9.12 0.08 -35.48
N GLY A 52 -9.39 -1.22 -35.59
CA GLY A 52 -8.36 -2.26 -35.65
C GLY A 52 -7.48 -2.32 -34.40
N LYS A 53 -8.01 -1.90 -33.24
CA LYS A 53 -7.26 -1.82 -31.98
C LYS A 53 -7.85 -2.72 -30.89
N ILE A 54 -6.98 -3.23 -30.04
CA ILE A 54 -7.29 -4.02 -28.85
C ILE A 54 -6.77 -3.27 -27.62
N SER A 55 -7.59 -3.20 -26.58
CA SER A 55 -7.18 -2.75 -25.25
C SER A 55 -7.22 -3.95 -24.30
N CYS A 56 -6.16 -4.14 -23.51
CA CYS A 56 -6.07 -5.25 -22.58
C CYS A 56 -5.77 -4.78 -21.15
N ARG A 57 -6.38 -5.43 -20.16
CA ARG A 57 -6.05 -5.29 -18.74
C ARG A 57 -5.73 -6.66 -18.17
N ILE A 58 -4.66 -6.72 -17.38
CA ILE A 58 -4.43 -7.85 -16.47
C ILE A 58 -4.79 -7.37 -15.08
N VAL A 59 -5.81 -7.98 -14.48
CA VAL A 59 -6.28 -7.65 -13.13
C VAL A 59 -5.82 -8.74 -12.19
N ALA A 60 -4.92 -8.41 -11.27
CA ALA A 60 -4.47 -9.29 -10.19
C ALA A 60 -5.12 -8.84 -8.89
N LYS A 61 -5.97 -9.71 -8.30
CA LYS A 61 -6.67 -9.44 -7.05
C LYS A 61 -6.22 -10.39 -5.95
N ASN A 62 -5.43 -9.90 -4.99
CA ASN A 62 -5.17 -10.63 -3.76
C ASN A 62 -6.36 -10.47 -2.82
N PRO A 63 -6.94 -11.56 -2.27
CA PRO A 63 -8.04 -11.47 -1.30
C PRO A 63 -7.63 -10.80 0.02
N LEU A 64 -6.32 -10.67 0.28
CA LEU A 64 -5.76 -9.99 1.45
C LEU A 64 -5.47 -8.51 1.19
N GLU A 65 -5.42 -8.09 -0.07
CA GLU A 65 -5.21 -6.69 -0.43
C GLU A 65 -6.53 -5.98 -0.67
N ASP A 66 -6.53 -4.70 -0.31
CA ASP A 66 -7.66 -3.80 -0.45
C ASP A 66 -7.96 -3.44 -1.92
N ALA A 67 -6.92 -3.30 -2.73
CA ALA A 67 -7.04 -2.84 -4.10
C ALA A 67 -6.46 -3.88 -5.08
N PRO A 68 -7.21 -4.31 -6.10
CA PRO A 68 -6.63 -5.09 -7.18
C PRO A 68 -5.55 -4.27 -7.89
N THR A 69 -4.45 -4.93 -8.22
CA THR A 69 -3.42 -4.39 -9.09
C THR A 69 -3.87 -4.59 -10.54
N ILE A 70 -3.88 -3.51 -11.32
CA ILE A 70 -4.27 -3.53 -12.73
C ILE A 70 -3.08 -3.11 -13.58
N PHE A 71 -2.75 -3.95 -14.54
CA PHE A 71 -1.74 -3.71 -15.57
C PHE A 71 -2.43 -3.34 -16.88
N TYR A 72 -1.84 -2.45 -17.64
CA TYR A 72 -2.46 -1.81 -18.80
C TYR A 72 -1.66 -2.10 -20.06
N LEU A 73 -2.35 -2.62 -21.08
CA LEU A 73 -1.98 -2.40 -22.47
C LEU A 73 -2.93 -1.35 -23.04
N GLU A 74 -2.42 -0.18 -23.38
CA GLU A 74 -3.21 0.85 -24.06
C GLU A 74 -3.59 0.38 -25.47
N ASP A 75 -4.40 1.17 -26.18
CA ASP A 75 -4.98 0.77 -27.46
C ASP A 75 -3.89 0.43 -28.48
N CYS A 76 -3.66 -0.88 -28.62
CA CYS A 76 -2.60 -1.47 -29.43
C CYS A 76 -3.22 -1.97 -30.75
N PRO A 77 -2.59 -1.73 -31.91
CA PRO A 77 -2.98 -2.39 -33.15
C PRO A 77 -2.99 -3.92 -32.96
N VAL A 78 -3.97 -4.62 -33.56
CA VAL A 78 -4.08 -6.08 -33.44
C VAL A 78 -2.77 -6.78 -33.81
N GLU A 79 -2.10 -6.30 -34.86
CA GLU A 79 -0.82 -6.83 -35.36
C GLU A 79 0.32 -6.74 -34.33
N SER A 80 0.28 -5.75 -33.43
CA SER A 80 1.32 -5.54 -32.40
C SER A 80 0.92 -6.16 -31.05
N PHE A 81 -0.33 -6.62 -30.91
CA PHE A 81 -0.83 -7.17 -29.65
C PHE A 81 -0.10 -8.45 -29.23
N GLU A 82 0.22 -9.31 -30.20
CA GLU A 82 0.93 -10.57 -29.95
C GLU A 82 2.37 -10.35 -29.46
N ASP A 83 3.00 -9.25 -29.87
CA ASP A 83 4.35 -8.88 -29.45
C ASP A 83 4.37 -8.17 -28.10
N GLU A 84 3.38 -7.32 -27.81
CA GLU A 84 3.34 -6.51 -26.59
C GLU A 84 2.80 -7.27 -25.37
N LEU A 85 1.89 -8.23 -25.57
CA LEU A 85 1.29 -8.97 -24.46
C LEU A 85 2.30 -9.78 -23.63
N PRO A 86 3.26 -10.52 -24.22
CA PRO A 86 4.27 -11.26 -23.45
C PRO A 86 5.06 -10.35 -22.50
N ALA A 87 5.45 -9.15 -22.97
CA ALA A 87 6.16 -8.18 -22.14
C ALA A 87 5.30 -7.67 -20.97
N LEU A 88 4.00 -7.45 -21.20
CA LEU A 88 3.06 -7.08 -20.14
C LEU A 88 2.87 -8.20 -19.10
N ILE A 89 2.81 -9.45 -19.55
CA ILE A 89 2.70 -10.63 -18.66
C ILE A 89 3.96 -10.78 -17.81
N GLU A 90 5.14 -10.63 -18.41
CA GLU A 90 6.41 -10.66 -17.69
C GLU A 90 6.49 -9.53 -16.66
N TYR A 91 6.11 -8.30 -17.04
CA TYR A 91 6.03 -7.18 -16.12
C TYR A 91 5.04 -7.44 -14.97
N CYS A 92 3.87 -8.03 -15.27
CA CYS A 92 2.90 -8.43 -14.26
C CYS A 92 3.52 -9.42 -13.26
N ARG A 93 4.23 -10.44 -13.74
CA ARG A 93 4.92 -11.44 -12.90
C ARG A 93 5.94 -10.81 -11.96
N GLU A 94 6.73 -9.86 -12.44
CA GLU A 94 7.70 -9.15 -11.60
C GLU A 94 7.04 -8.30 -10.50
N LYS A 95 5.80 -7.84 -10.73
CA LYS A 95 5.09 -6.92 -9.85
C LYS A 95 4.06 -7.58 -8.94
N VAL A 96 3.65 -8.82 -9.22
CA VAL A 96 2.72 -9.60 -8.41
C VAL A 96 3.51 -10.67 -7.65
N PRO A 97 4.06 -10.34 -6.46
CA PRO A 97 4.81 -11.32 -5.69
C PRO A 97 3.88 -12.47 -5.29
N ASN A 98 4.36 -13.71 -5.44
CA ASN A 98 3.64 -14.90 -4.97
C ASN A 98 2.25 -15.06 -5.64
N GLU A 99 2.22 -15.02 -6.97
CA GLU A 99 1.05 -15.08 -7.88
C GLU A 99 -0.07 -16.02 -7.43
N ALA A 100 0.33 -17.13 -6.83
CA ALA A 100 -0.49 -18.14 -6.22
C ALA A 100 -1.59 -17.52 -5.30
N GLN A 101 -1.33 -16.41 -4.62
CA GLN A 101 -2.31 -15.75 -3.74
C GLN A 101 -3.33 -14.86 -4.48
N TYR A 102 -3.22 -14.66 -5.79
CA TYR A 102 -4.03 -13.71 -6.54
C TYR A 102 -5.07 -14.41 -7.41
N ARG A 103 -6.26 -13.80 -7.51
CA ARG A 103 -7.22 -14.07 -8.58
C ARG A 103 -6.86 -13.20 -9.77
N ILE A 104 -6.51 -13.83 -10.87
CA ILE A 104 -6.07 -13.12 -12.08
C ILE A 104 -7.18 -13.16 -13.14
N ALA A 105 -7.44 -12.02 -13.77
CA ALA A 105 -8.21 -11.96 -15.01
C ALA A 105 -7.46 -11.21 -16.09
N VAL A 106 -7.63 -11.67 -17.32
CA VAL A 106 -7.24 -10.95 -18.53
C VAL A 106 -8.52 -10.44 -19.19
N VAL A 107 -8.62 -9.12 -19.32
CA VAL A 107 -9.77 -8.43 -19.91
C VAL A 107 -9.33 -7.82 -21.23
N ALA A 108 -9.88 -8.28 -22.35
CA ALA A 108 -9.55 -7.79 -23.67
C ALA A 108 -10.80 -7.30 -24.40
N VAL A 109 -10.71 -6.09 -24.97
CA VAL A 109 -11.79 -5.47 -25.75
C VAL A 109 -11.21 -4.90 -27.03
N GLY A 110 -11.81 -5.21 -28.19
CA GLY A 110 -11.31 -4.72 -29.46
C GLY A 110 -11.75 -5.53 -30.67
N ASP A 111 -11.11 -5.27 -31.79
CA ASP A 111 -11.38 -5.94 -33.06
C ASP A 111 -10.51 -7.21 -33.18
N PHE A 112 -11.04 -8.34 -32.75
CA PHE A 112 -10.33 -9.63 -32.78
C PHE A 112 -11.28 -10.79 -33.03
N GLU A 113 -10.75 -11.90 -33.55
CA GLU A 113 -11.47 -13.18 -33.59
C GLU A 113 -11.36 -13.86 -32.22
N LYS A 114 -12.51 -14.22 -31.65
CA LYS A 114 -12.63 -14.57 -30.24
C LYS A 114 -11.89 -15.86 -29.92
N GLU A 115 -11.98 -16.88 -30.78
CA GLU A 115 -11.36 -18.18 -30.50
C GLU A 115 -9.84 -18.12 -30.69
N GLN A 116 -9.34 -17.41 -31.71
CA GLN A 116 -7.92 -17.10 -31.86
C GLN A 116 -7.33 -16.41 -30.63
N LEU A 117 -7.94 -15.30 -30.16
CA LEU A 117 -7.43 -14.60 -28.99
C LEU A 117 -7.49 -15.47 -27.73
N ARG A 118 -8.53 -16.30 -27.59
CA ARG A 118 -8.63 -17.24 -26.48
C ARG A 118 -7.50 -18.25 -26.49
N GLU A 119 -7.19 -18.86 -27.63
CA GLU A 119 -6.11 -19.84 -27.78
C GLU A 119 -4.76 -19.19 -27.43
N PHE A 120 -4.49 -18.00 -27.98
CA PHE A 120 -3.30 -17.22 -27.70
C PHE A 120 -3.15 -16.89 -26.20
N LEU A 121 -4.21 -16.37 -25.57
CA LEU A 121 -4.20 -16.05 -24.14
C LEU A 121 -4.07 -17.30 -23.27
N SER A 122 -4.64 -18.43 -23.69
CA SER A 122 -4.53 -19.69 -22.95
C SER A 122 -3.06 -20.12 -22.89
N ALA A 123 -2.37 -20.14 -24.03
CA ALA A 123 -0.95 -20.46 -24.11
C ALA A 123 -0.08 -19.45 -23.32
N ALA A 124 -0.34 -18.15 -23.46
CA ALA A 124 0.42 -17.12 -22.76
C ALA A 124 0.21 -17.13 -21.23
N SER A 125 -0.94 -17.59 -20.77
CA SER A 125 -1.33 -17.58 -19.36
C SER A 125 -0.91 -18.81 -18.58
N GLU A 126 -0.45 -19.90 -19.22
CA GLU A 126 0.07 -21.12 -18.54
C GLU A 126 1.14 -20.80 -17.48
N VAL A 127 1.74 -19.62 -17.58
CA VAL A 127 2.72 -19.08 -16.64
C VAL A 127 2.15 -18.78 -15.25
N PHE A 128 0.87 -18.38 -15.12
CA PHE A 128 0.29 -18.07 -13.82
C PHE A 128 -0.02 -19.36 -13.03
N SER A 129 0.57 -19.49 -11.84
CA SER A 129 0.37 -20.66 -10.96
C SER A 129 -0.85 -20.51 -10.04
N SER A 130 -1.68 -21.55 -9.91
CA SER A 130 -2.87 -21.55 -9.03
C SER A 130 -2.53 -21.61 -7.53
N ARG A 131 -3.42 -21.11 -6.65
CA ARG A 131 -3.39 -21.45 -5.21
C ARG A 131 -4.68 -21.21 -4.42
N GLU A 132 -4.61 -21.77 -3.21
CA GLU A 132 -5.52 -21.73 -2.07
C GLU A 132 -5.73 -20.34 -1.43
N LEU A 133 -6.92 -20.20 -0.84
CA LEU A 133 -7.34 -19.03 -0.06
C LEU A 133 -6.69 -18.99 1.33
N ILE A 134 -6.18 -17.82 1.71
CA ILE A 134 -5.79 -17.46 3.08
C ILE A 134 -6.78 -16.42 3.62
N PRO A 135 -7.21 -16.50 4.89
CA PRO A 135 -8.16 -15.55 5.47
C PRO A 135 -7.52 -14.21 5.87
N PRO A 136 -8.27 -13.08 5.82
CA PRO A 136 -7.76 -11.74 6.11
C PRO A 136 -7.71 -11.41 7.63
N ALA A 137 -6.71 -10.61 8.04
CA ALA A 137 -6.57 -10.05 9.39
C ALA A 137 -6.93 -8.56 9.43
N LYS A 138 -7.52 -8.07 10.53
CA LYS A 138 -7.91 -6.66 10.77
C LYS A 138 -6.95 -5.98 11.75
N GLN A 139 -6.31 -4.84 11.43
CA GLN A 139 -5.46 -4.10 12.39
C GLN A 139 -5.43 -2.57 12.16
N ILE A 140 -5.08 -1.84 13.23
CA ILE A 140 -4.65 -0.43 13.26
C ILE A 140 -3.12 -0.45 13.27
N ALA A 141 -2.45 0.36 12.46
CA ALA A 141 -1.00 0.36 12.32
C ALA A 141 -0.44 1.77 12.53
N LEU A 142 0.38 1.95 13.57
CA LEU A 142 1.24 3.12 13.68
C LEU A 142 2.59 2.82 13.04
N ASN A 143 2.91 3.53 11.97
CA ASN A 143 4.15 3.33 11.21
C ASN A 143 5.13 4.48 11.46
N THR A 144 6.41 4.18 11.67
CA THR A 144 7.46 5.21 11.60
C THR A 144 7.94 5.34 10.17
N SER A 145 8.02 6.56 9.62
CA SER A 145 8.62 6.79 8.30
C SER A 145 9.81 7.74 8.35
N ALA A 146 10.64 7.69 7.31
CA ALA A 146 11.71 8.64 7.07
C ALA A 146 11.20 10.03 6.61
N SER A 147 9.89 10.20 6.44
CA SER A 147 9.33 11.49 6.05
C SER A 147 9.30 12.43 7.25
N ASN A 148 9.70 13.69 7.05
CA ASN A 148 9.51 14.78 8.02
C ASN A 148 8.04 15.22 8.15
N ALA A 149 7.10 14.35 7.80
CA ALA A 149 5.69 14.67 7.74
C ALA A 149 4.91 13.56 8.41
N ILE A 150 3.87 13.98 9.11
CA ILE A 150 2.88 13.09 9.68
C ILE A 150 1.87 12.82 8.57
N SER A 151 1.58 11.55 8.29
CA SER A 151 0.44 11.21 7.44
C SER A 151 -0.56 10.38 8.23
N ILE A 152 -1.83 10.60 7.99
CA ILE A 152 -2.89 9.79 8.57
C ILE A 152 -3.78 9.31 7.44
N SER A 153 -4.16 8.03 7.51
CA SER A 153 -5.10 7.40 6.61
C SER A 153 -6.20 6.76 7.44
N LEU A 154 -7.44 7.08 7.11
CA LEU A 154 -8.62 6.47 7.71
C LEU A 154 -9.27 5.56 6.68
N ALA A 155 -9.50 4.31 7.06
CA ALA A 155 -10.16 3.32 6.25
C ALA A 155 -11.35 2.68 6.98
N TYR A 156 -12.39 2.34 6.23
CA TYR A 156 -13.46 1.44 6.67
C TYR A 156 -13.56 0.33 5.63
N PRO A 157 -13.00 -0.85 5.89
CA PRO A 157 -13.11 -1.98 4.99
C PRO A 157 -14.60 -2.34 4.83
N ALA A 158 -15.15 -2.03 3.67
CA ALA A 158 -16.51 -2.41 3.33
C ALA A 158 -16.47 -3.75 2.61
N SER A 159 -17.29 -4.71 3.04
CA SER A 159 -17.54 -5.91 2.26
C SER A 159 -18.37 -5.51 1.04
N PHE A 160 -17.74 -5.46 -0.14
CA PHE A 160 -18.46 -5.21 -1.37
C PHE A 160 -19.45 -6.36 -1.66
N GLN A 161 -20.70 -5.98 -1.91
CA GLN A 161 -21.72 -6.90 -2.38
C GLN A 161 -21.68 -6.95 -3.91
N ALA A 162 -21.91 -8.14 -4.47
CA ALA A 162 -21.96 -8.28 -5.91
C ALA A 162 -23.14 -7.49 -6.49
N LEU A 163 -22.89 -6.70 -7.55
CA LEU A 163 -23.93 -5.96 -8.26
C LEU A 163 -24.78 -6.92 -9.08
N LYS A 164 -25.97 -7.26 -8.58
CA LYS A 164 -26.90 -8.17 -9.27
C LYS A 164 -28.23 -7.49 -9.59
N THR A 165 -28.65 -6.57 -8.73
CA THR A 165 -29.97 -5.95 -8.78
C THR A 165 -29.88 -4.43 -8.83
N GLU A 166 -30.98 -3.78 -9.20
CA GLU A 166 -31.14 -2.32 -9.08
C GLU A 166 -30.85 -1.82 -7.66
N GLN A 167 -31.26 -2.59 -6.65
CA GLN A 167 -31.00 -2.24 -5.25
C GLN A 167 -29.51 -2.28 -4.89
N ASP A 168 -28.75 -3.21 -5.48
CA ASP A 168 -27.29 -3.26 -5.30
C ASP A 168 -26.61 -2.05 -5.96
N LEU A 169 -27.10 -1.66 -7.15
CA LEU A 169 -26.65 -0.45 -7.84
C LEU A 169 -26.99 0.82 -7.03
N LYS A 170 -28.18 0.87 -6.41
CA LYS A 170 -28.55 1.96 -5.49
C LYS A 170 -27.62 2.01 -4.27
N LYS A 171 -27.32 0.88 -3.62
CA LYS A 171 -26.37 0.82 -2.50
C LYS A 171 -24.97 1.29 -2.90
N LEU A 172 -24.50 0.91 -4.09
CA LEU A 172 -23.23 1.37 -4.64
C LEU A 172 -23.21 2.90 -4.76
N TRP A 173 -24.24 3.50 -5.35
CA TRP A 173 -24.30 4.95 -5.50
C TRP A 173 -24.48 5.69 -4.18
N ILE A 174 -25.21 5.11 -3.22
CA ILE A 174 -25.27 5.63 -1.85
C ILE A 174 -23.86 5.66 -1.24
N LEU A 175 -23.07 4.59 -1.39
CA LEU A 175 -21.70 4.52 -0.89
C LEU A 175 -20.82 5.61 -1.51
N TYR A 176 -20.92 5.83 -2.83
CA TYR A 176 -20.19 6.90 -3.53
C TYR A 176 -20.55 8.31 -3.05
N LEU A 177 -21.85 8.58 -2.90
CA LEU A 177 -22.32 9.87 -2.42
C LEU A 177 -21.86 10.10 -0.99
N LEU A 178 -21.97 9.08 -0.14
CA LEU A 178 -21.52 9.12 1.24
C LEU A 178 -20.01 9.35 1.35
N GLN A 179 -19.22 8.65 0.52
CA GLN A 179 -17.78 8.87 0.42
C GLN A 179 -17.46 10.31 -0.01
N SER A 180 -18.12 10.83 -1.05
CA SER A 180 -17.87 12.20 -1.52
C SER A 180 -18.18 13.26 -0.46
N ILE A 181 -19.24 13.08 0.31
CA ILE A 181 -19.61 13.99 1.41
C ILE A 181 -18.59 13.87 2.55
N ALA A 182 -18.23 12.64 2.94
CA ALA A 182 -17.26 12.39 3.98
C ALA A 182 -15.89 13.00 3.63
N GLU A 183 -15.40 12.78 2.41
CA GLU A 183 -14.13 13.35 1.92
C GLU A 183 -14.09 14.87 2.02
N GLU A 184 -15.18 15.56 1.73
CA GLU A 184 -15.23 17.02 1.84
C GLU A 184 -15.18 17.47 3.31
N LYS A 185 -15.89 16.78 4.21
CA LYS A 185 -15.79 17.06 5.65
C LYS A 185 -14.38 16.81 6.19
N PHE A 186 -13.76 15.69 5.82
CA PHE A 186 -12.38 15.40 6.21
C PHE A 186 -11.40 16.43 5.65
N ARG A 187 -11.54 16.80 4.38
CA ARG A 187 -10.73 17.84 3.74
C ARG A 187 -10.82 19.16 4.50
N ASN A 188 -12.01 19.55 4.94
CA ASN A 188 -12.21 20.79 5.69
C ASN A 188 -11.57 20.70 7.08
N ALA A 189 -11.82 19.62 7.83
CA ALA A 189 -11.21 19.39 9.13
C ALA A 189 -9.67 19.37 9.08
N ILE A 190 -9.09 18.76 8.03
CA ILE A 190 -7.63 18.73 7.81
C ILE A 190 -7.08 20.13 7.54
N LYS A 191 -7.78 20.94 6.73
CA LYS A 191 -7.36 22.31 6.44
C LYS A 191 -7.40 23.20 7.69
N GLU A 192 -8.40 23.02 8.56
CA GLU A 192 -8.54 23.79 9.80
C GLU A 192 -7.34 23.62 10.74
N VAL A 193 -6.69 22.46 10.74
CA VAL A 193 -5.48 22.20 11.53
C VAL A 193 -4.17 22.47 10.77
N GLY A 194 -4.23 23.17 9.62
CA GLY A 194 -3.07 23.48 8.79
C GLY A 194 -2.50 22.29 8.03
N GLY A 195 -3.27 21.21 7.91
CA GLY A 195 -2.93 20.02 7.15
C GLY A 195 -3.17 20.17 5.65
N GLN A 196 -2.53 19.28 4.89
CA GLN A 196 -2.74 19.12 3.45
C GLN A 196 -3.59 17.87 3.20
N TRP A 197 -4.72 18.04 2.52
CA TRP A 197 -5.51 16.93 2.00
C TRP A 197 -4.72 16.19 0.91
N LEU A 198 -4.60 14.88 1.07
CA LEU A 198 -4.09 14.00 0.03
C LEU A 198 -5.31 13.36 -0.64
N PRO A 199 -5.71 13.80 -1.84
CA PRO A 199 -6.85 13.18 -2.50
C PRO A 199 -6.56 11.68 -2.67
N PRO A 200 -7.58 10.82 -2.50
CA PRO A 200 -7.43 9.44 -2.93
C PRO A 200 -6.97 9.44 -4.39
N ALA A 201 -6.19 8.42 -4.77
CA ALA A 201 -5.87 8.23 -6.18
C ALA A 201 -7.18 8.35 -6.96
N PRO A 202 -7.25 9.21 -8.00
CA PRO A 202 -8.50 9.45 -8.70
C PRO A 202 -9.07 8.09 -9.07
N ALA A 203 -10.35 7.85 -8.71
CA ALA A 203 -11.02 6.63 -9.09
C ALA A 203 -10.95 6.57 -10.63
N LYS A 204 -10.03 5.75 -11.15
CA LYS A 204 -9.88 5.54 -12.59
C LYS A 204 -11.10 4.80 -13.18
N TYR A 205 -12.05 4.42 -12.32
CA TYR A 205 -13.08 3.42 -12.54
C TYR A 205 -14.42 3.82 -11.93
N LEU A 206 -15.50 3.26 -12.50
CA LEU A 206 -16.90 3.44 -12.08
C LEU A 206 -17.25 2.79 -10.74
N LEU A 207 -16.33 2.02 -10.14
CA LEU A 207 -16.55 1.29 -8.87
C LEU A 207 -15.51 1.71 -7.80
N PRO A 208 -15.91 1.92 -6.52
CA PRO A 208 -15.13 2.69 -5.57
C PRO A 208 -13.91 1.91 -5.15
N TYR A 209 -12.73 2.48 -5.43
CA TYR A 209 -11.45 1.77 -5.31
C TYR A 209 -10.70 2.08 -4.02
N SER A 210 -11.30 2.75 -3.04
CA SER A 210 -10.57 3.19 -1.86
C SER A 210 -11.18 2.67 -0.57
N HIS A 211 -10.47 1.75 0.06
CA HIS A 211 -10.65 1.39 1.47
C HIS A 211 -10.40 2.59 2.38
N SER A 212 -9.57 3.55 1.94
CA SER A 212 -9.33 4.82 2.64
C SER A 212 -10.39 5.88 2.32
N PHE A 213 -11.14 6.32 3.32
CA PHE A 213 -12.10 7.44 3.25
C PHE A 213 -11.41 8.80 3.32
N ALA A 214 -10.23 8.87 3.93
CA ALA A 214 -9.52 10.13 4.09
C ALA A 214 -8.02 9.92 4.25
N ARG A 215 -7.24 10.81 3.63
CA ARG A 215 -5.79 10.89 3.82
C ARG A 215 -5.37 12.35 4.01
N GLY A 216 -4.61 12.59 5.07
CA GLY A 216 -4.07 13.90 5.40
C GLY A 216 -2.57 13.82 5.58
N LYS A 217 -1.88 14.93 5.32
CA LYS A 217 -0.47 15.11 5.62
C LYS A 217 -0.26 16.42 6.38
N GLN A 218 0.65 16.42 7.36
CA GLN A 218 1.01 17.58 8.15
C GLN A 218 2.54 17.70 8.23
N GLN A 219 3.07 18.91 8.41
CA GLN A 219 4.50 19.06 8.69
C GLN A 219 4.84 18.43 10.05
N GLY A 220 5.98 17.74 10.13
CA GLY A 220 6.37 16.95 11.30
C GLY A 220 6.74 17.75 12.54
N ASN A 221 6.82 19.08 12.45
CA ASN A 221 6.98 19.99 13.59
C ASN A 221 5.65 20.32 14.29
N GLN A 222 4.50 19.92 13.73
CA GLN A 222 3.18 20.12 14.33
C GLN A 222 2.79 18.92 15.19
N GLN A 223 1.89 19.14 16.16
CA GLN A 223 1.43 18.07 17.04
C GLN A 223 0.57 17.06 16.26
N PRO A 224 0.96 15.78 16.17
CA PRO A 224 0.21 14.74 15.45
C PRO A 224 -1.22 14.56 15.96
N ASP A 225 -1.42 14.79 17.26
CA ASP A 225 -2.72 14.70 17.93
C ASP A 225 -3.74 15.65 17.27
N SER A 226 -3.31 16.81 16.78
CA SER A 226 -4.20 17.77 16.12
C SER A 226 -4.87 17.20 14.87
N MET A 227 -4.11 16.47 14.04
CA MET A 227 -4.65 15.82 12.85
C MET A 227 -5.59 14.67 13.21
N LEU A 228 -5.22 13.87 14.21
CA LEU A 228 -6.07 12.79 14.70
C LEU A 228 -7.38 13.33 15.25
N ILE A 229 -7.34 14.37 16.08
CA ILE A 229 -8.53 15.06 16.62
C ILE A 229 -9.42 15.60 15.50
N ALA A 230 -8.84 16.19 14.45
CA ALA A 230 -9.59 16.68 13.30
C ALA A 230 -10.34 15.54 12.59
N PHE A 231 -9.69 14.40 12.35
CA PHE A 231 -10.32 13.22 11.76
C PHE A 231 -11.46 12.67 12.64
N LEU A 232 -11.21 12.50 13.94
CA LEU A 232 -12.20 11.98 14.87
C LEU A 232 -13.39 12.93 15.02
N SER A 233 -13.14 14.23 15.01
CA SER A 233 -14.18 15.27 15.03
C SER A 233 -15.04 15.22 13.77
N ALA A 234 -14.45 15.09 12.58
CA ALA A 234 -15.18 14.96 11.32
C ALA A 234 -16.04 13.68 11.30
N ILE A 235 -15.53 12.55 11.81
CA ILE A 235 -16.31 11.31 11.95
C ILE A 235 -17.49 11.53 12.90
N ARG A 236 -17.25 12.15 14.06
CA ARG A 236 -18.30 12.40 15.06
C ARG A 236 -19.37 13.33 14.49
N GLU A 237 -18.97 14.38 13.80
CA GLU A 237 -19.89 15.30 13.12
C GLU A 237 -20.73 14.55 12.09
N LEU A 238 -20.08 13.75 11.23
CA LEU A 238 -20.78 12.94 10.23
C LEU A 238 -21.80 11.99 10.88
N LYS A 239 -21.45 11.34 11.99
CA LYS A 239 -22.35 10.42 12.71
C LYS A 239 -23.51 11.13 13.42
N THR A 240 -23.22 12.27 14.04
CA THR A 240 -24.20 12.97 14.90
C THR A 240 -25.14 13.84 14.09
N ASN A 241 -24.60 14.56 13.12
CA ASN A 241 -25.32 15.56 12.33
C ASN A 241 -25.69 15.03 10.94
N GLY A 242 -25.07 13.94 10.49
CA GLY A 242 -25.26 13.43 9.14
C GLY A 242 -24.71 14.41 8.11
N PHE A 243 -25.58 14.76 7.16
CA PHE A 243 -25.28 15.70 6.09
C PHE A 243 -26.53 16.49 5.73
N THR A 244 -26.28 17.68 5.21
CA THR A 244 -27.28 18.65 4.80
C THR A 244 -27.87 18.30 3.42
N PRO A 245 -29.07 18.83 3.08
CA PRO A 245 -29.61 18.67 1.73
C PRO A 245 -28.68 19.23 0.64
N GLN A 246 -27.96 20.33 0.95
CA GLN A 246 -27.02 20.95 0.03
C GLN A 246 -25.80 20.05 -0.22
N GLU A 247 -25.22 19.45 0.83
CA GLU A 247 -24.09 18.52 0.68
C GLU A 247 -24.45 17.32 -0.22
N LEU A 248 -25.67 16.77 -0.07
CA LEU A 248 -26.15 15.71 -0.95
C LEU A 248 -26.35 16.20 -2.40
N ALA A 249 -26.93 17.38 -2.58
CA ALA A 249 -27.12 17.97 -3.92
C ALA A 249 -25.78 18.18 -4.63
N ASP A 250 -24.78 18.74 -3.93
CA ASP A 250 -23.44 18.97 -4.45
C ASP A 250 -22.73 17.65 -4.77
N ALA A 251 -22.85 16.64 -3.90
CA ALA A 251 -22.30 15.31 -4.14
C ALA A 251 -22.93 14.63 -5.36
N LYS A 252 -24.25 14.73 -5.54
CA LYS A 252 -24.95 14.23 -6.73
C LYS A 252 -24.46 14.94 -7.99
N ALA A 253 -24.36 16.28 -7.96
CA ALA A 253 -23.90 17.05 -9.10
C ALA A 253 -22.47 16.68 -9.51
N ARG A 254 -21.56 16.52 -8.54
CA ARG A 254 -20.19 16.04 -8.80
C ARG A 254 -20.18 14.63 -9.38
N LEU A 255 -20.93 13.70 -8.79
CA LEU A 255 -21.01 12.32 -9.25
C LEU A 255 -21.58 12.22 -10.67
N GLN A 256 -22.69 12.92 -10.94
CA GLN A 256 -23.31 12.95 -12.27
C GLN A 256 -22.39 13.60 -13.30
N LYS A 257 -21.68 14.67 -12.95
CA LYS A 257 -20.66 15.29 -13.82
C LYS A 257 -19.55 14.29 -14.16
N ASN A 258 -19.05 13.56 -13.15
CA ASN A 258 -18.03 12.54 -13.35
C ASN A 258 -18.57 11.41 -14.25
N LEU A 259 -19.76 10.89 -13.96
CA LEU A 259 -20.41 9.87 -14.79
C LEU A 259 -20.63 10.35 -16.23
N LEU A 260 -21.02 11.60 -16.43
CA LEU A 260 -21.20 12.17 -17.75
C LEU A 260 -19.87 12.26 -18.50
N SER A 261 -18.77 12.58 -17.81
CA SER A 261 -17.43 12.56 -18.43
C SER A 261 -16.97 11.15 -18.81
N PHE A 262 -17.47 10.11 -18.13
CA PHE A 262 -17.24 8.71 -18.47
C PHE A 262 -18.24 8.17 -19.51
N TYR A 263 -19.44 8.74 -19.59
CA TYR A 263 -20.49 8.31 -20.51
C TYR A 263 -20.15 8.73 -21.94
N GLN A 264 -19.83 7.75 -22.77
CA GLN A 264 -19.67 7.91 -24.19
C GLN A 264 -20.80 7.12 -24.87
N GLN A 265 -21.49 7.75 -25.82
CA GLN A 265 -22.52 7.06 -26.60
C GLN A 265 -21.93 5.84 -27.32
N ASP A 266 -20.70 6.00 -27.84
CA ASP A 266 -19.88 4.95 -28.43
C ASP A 266 -18.55 4.85 -27.66
N PRO A 267 -18.49 4.07 -26.57
CA PRO A 267 -17.31 4.02 -25.71
C PRO A 267 -16.13 3.35 -26.42
N THR A 268 -14.93 3.91 -26.26
CA THR A 268 -13.71 3.29 -26.82
C THR A 268 -13.44 1.90 -26.23
N SER A 269 -12.65 1.08 -26.94
CA SER A 269 -12.14 -0.20 -26.41
C SER A 269 -11.46 -0.01 -25.04
N GLN A 270 -10.71 1.08 -24.86
CA GLN A 270 -10.07 1.44 -23.60
C GLN A 270 -11.09 1.63 -22.46
N THR A 271 -12.15 2.37 -22.74
CA THR A 271 -13.22 2.67 -21.77
C THR A 271 -13.95 1.40 -21.37
N MET A 272 -14.26 0.54 -22.34
CA MET A 272 -14.92 -0.75 -22.09
C MET A 272 -14.01 -1.73 -21.34
N ALA A 273 -12.72 -1.81 -21.68
CA ALA A 273 -11.77 -2.66 -20.96
C ALA A 273 -11.64 -2.23 -19.48
N ASN A 274 -11.58 -0.92 -19.24
CA ASN A 274 -11.59 -0.36 -17.87
C ASN A 274 -12.89 -0.70 -17.13
N TYR A 275 -14.04 -0.60 -17.79
CA TYR A 275 -15.34 -0.96 -17.23
C TYR A 275 -15.41 -2.43 -16.81
N TYR A 276 -15.02 -3.36 -17.69
CA TYR A 276 -15.01 -4.80 -17.38
C TYR A 276 -13.98 -5.19 -16.31
N ALA A 277 -12.78 -4.61 -16.36
CA ALA A 277 -11.75 -4.81 -15.33
C ALA A 277 -12.23 -4.37 -13.94
N SER A 278 -13.02 -3.30 -13.89
CA SER A 278 -13.70 -2.89 -12.66
C SER A 278 -14.67 -3.98 -12.20
N HIS A 279 -15.61 -4.43 -13.03
CA HIS A 279 -16.58 -5.44 -12.61
C HIS A 279 -15.97 -6.75 -12.11
N PHE A 280 -14.88 -7.22 -12.73
CA PHE A 280 -14.10 -8.36 -12.25
C PHE A 280 -13.47 -8.08 -10.88
N SER A 281 -12.85 -6.91 -10.71
CA SER A 281 -12.24 -6.47 -9.44
C SER A 281 -13.20 -6.56 -8.26
N PHE A 282 -14.49 -6.31 -8.49
CA PHE A 282 -15.53 -6.38 -7.45
C PHE A 282 -16.24 -7.74 -7.38
N GLY A 283 -15.84 -8.72 -8.21
CA GLY A 283 -16.45 -10.05 -8.26
C GLY A 283 -17.93 -10.03 -8.68
N THR A 284 -18.29 -9.07 -9.54
CA THR A 284 -19.68 -8.81 -9.93
C THR A 284 -19.95 -9.30 -11.33
N ARG A 285 -21.22 -9.60 -11.64
CA ARG A 285 -21.65 -9.70 -13.03
C ARG A 285 -21.49 -8.33 -13.68
N CYS A 286 -21.18 -8.32 -14.98
CA CYS A 286 -21.09 -7.07 -15.72
C CYS A 286 -22.43 -6.79 -16.41
N PRO A 287 -23.19 -5.77 -15.96
CA PRO A 287 -24.36 -5.32 -16.68
C PRO A 287 -23.96 -4.63 -17.97
N SER A 288 -24.89 -4.54 -18.91
CA SER A 288 -24.60 -3.85 -20.17
C SER A 288 -24.23 -2.38 -19.93
N TYR A 289 -23.17 -1.88 -20.56
CA TYR A 289 -22.65 -0.54 -20.29
C TYR A 289 -23.71 0.58 -20.47
N PRO A 290 -24.47 0.65 -21.59
CA PRO A 290 -25.53 1.66 -21.73
C PRO A 290 -26.61 1.54 -20.64
N ILE A 291 -27.02 0.31 -20.33
CA ILE A 291 -28.04 0.04 -19.31
C ILE A 291 -27.55 0.47 -17.93
N PHE A 292 -26.32 0.10 -17.58
CA PHE A 292 -25.67 0.50 -16.33
C PHE A 292 -25.64 2.02 -16.20
N MET A 293 -25.25 2.73 -17.26
CA MET A 293 -25.14 4.18 -17.24
C MET A 293 -26.52 4.85 -17.12
N THR A 294 -27.51 4.43 -17.91
CA THR A 294 -28.88 4.95 -17.83
C THR A 294 -29.49 4.72 -16.45
N MET A 295 -29.39 3.49 -15.93
CA MET A 295 -29.90 3.16 -14.59
C MET A 295 -29.16 3.94 -13.51
N SER A 296 -27.86 4.17 -13.66
CA SER A 296 -27.07 4.94 -12.69
C SER A 296 -27.54 6.38 -12.59
N PHE A 297 -27.75 7.07 -13.70
CA PHE A 297 -28.30 8.44 -13.68
C PHE A 297 -29.69 8.50 -13.03
N GLN A 298 -30.57 7.55 -13.38
CA GLN A 298 -31.91 7.45 -12.80
C GLN A 298 -31.85 7.21 -11.28
N ILE A 299 -31.11 6.20 -10.84
CA ILE A 299 -31.00 5.83 -9.43
C ILE A 299 -30.39 6.97 -8.61
N ILE A 300 -29.31 7.60 -9.09
CA ILE A 300 -28.69 8.74 -8.40
C ILE A 300 -29.69 9.88 -8.18
N SER A 301 -30.55 10.15 -9.17
CA SER A 301 -31.59 11.18 -9.03
C SER A 301 -32.58 10.85 -7.91
N GLN A 302 -32.90 9.56 -7.71
CA GLN A 302 -33.86 9.08 -6.72
C GLN A 302 -33.30 8.93 -5.30
N ILE A 303 -31.99 8.93 -5.10
CA ILE A 303 -31.38 8.77 -3.76
C ILE A 303 -31.74 9.96 -2.86
N GLU A 304 -32.34 9.69 -1.71
CA GLU A 304 -32.72 10.71 -0.74
C GLU A 304 -31.79 10.73 0.48
N ARG A 305 -31.90 11.79 1.29
CA ARG A 305 -31.13 11.90 2.55
C ARG A 305 -31.36 10.70 3.48
N LYS A 306 -32.59 10.17 3.53
CA LYS A 306 -32.93 9.01 4.37
C LYS A 306 -32.16 7.75 3.96
N ASP A 307 -31.91 7.56 2.65
CA ASP A 307 -31.18 6.40 2.13
C ASP A 307 -29.72 6.42 2.62
N LEU A 308 -29.07 7.58 2.53
CA LEU A 308 -27.70 7.75 3.03
C LEU A 308 -27.63 7.66 4.57
N ALA A 309 -28.62 8.19 5.29
CA ALA A 309 -28.65 8.13 6.76
C ALA A 309 -28.76 6.69 7.28
N GLU A 310 -29.58 5.86 6.63
CA GLU A 310 -29.67 4.42 6.92
C GLU A 310 -28.34 3.72 6.66
N PHE A 311 -27.68 4.05 5.55
CA PHE A 311 -26.43 3.42 5.15
C PHE A 311 -25.23 3.89 5.99
N LEU A 312 -25.22 5.14 6.46
CA LEU A 312 -24.15 5.74 7.25
C LEU A 312 -23.81 4.91 8.49
N GLY A 313 -24.81 4.46 9.24
CA GLY A 313 -24.61 3.62 10.43
C GLY A 313 -23.97 2.25 10.10
N SER A 314 -24.22 1.74 8.89
CA SER A 314 -23.65 0.48 8.43
C SER A 314 -22.21 0.61 7.92
N CYS A 315 -21.87 1.75 7.30
CA CYS A 315 -20.54 2.02 6.74
C CYS A 315 -19.53 2.48 7.78
N PHE A 316 -19.95 3.32 8.73
CA PHE A 316 -19.07 3.92 9.72
C PHE A 316 -19.15 3.21 11.07
N LYS A 317 -19.16 1.86 11.07
CA LYS A 317 -19.09 1.08 12.31
C LYS A 317 -17.75 1.31 12.98
N ASP A 318 -17.76 1.68 14.25
CA ASP A 318 -16.52 1.99 14.97
C ASP A 318 -15.56 0.78 14.94
N GLY A 319 -16.05 -0.43 15.22
CA GLY A 319 -15.23 -1.66 15.22
C GLY A 319 -14.77 -2.17 13.84
N ALA A 320 -15.13 -1.47 12.75
CA ALA A 320 -14.59 -1.73 11.42
C ALA A 320 -13.56 -0.67 10.99
N ARG A 321 -13.36 0.38 11.79
CA ARG A 321 -12.45 1.47 11.47
C ARG A 321 -11.00 1.01 11.55
N GLN A 322 -10.21 1.44 10.57
CA GLN A 322 -8.76 1.35 10.59
C GLN A 322 -8.19 2.75 10.47
N ILE A 323 -7.33 3.14 11.41
CA ILE A 323 -6.56 4.38 11.34
C ILE A 323 -5.10 3.96 11.21
N VAL A 324 -4.45 4.42 10.16
CA VAL A 324 -3.01 4.26 9.98
C VAL A 324 -2.39 5.62 10.09
N MET A 325 -1.63 5.86 11.14
CA MET A 325 -0.89 7.10 11.31
C MET A 325 0.59 6.81 11.15
N THR A 326 1.22 7.56 10.24
CA THR A 326 2.65 7.49 9.97
C THR A 326 3.30 8.72 10.55
N VAL A 327 4.30 8.53 11.42
CA VAL A 327 4.98 9.62 12.14
C VAL A 327 6.49 9.64 11.82
N PRO A 328 7.15 10.81 11.88
CA PRO A 328 8.61 10.88 11.78
C PRO A 328 9.29 10.11 12.93
N SER A 329 10.42 9.45 12.68
CA SER A 329 11.11 8.63 13.71
C SER A 329 11.56 9.41 14.94
N GLY A 330 11.87 10.70 14.80
CA GLY A 330 12.23 11.59 15.90
C GLY A 330 11.06 12.30 16.59
N ALA A 331 9.81 12.02 16.20
CA ALA A 331 8.66 12.67 16.82
C ALA A 331 8.45 12.13 18.25
N ASN A 332 8.34 13.03 19.23
CA ASN A 332 8.08 12.65 20.63
C ASN A 332 6.61 12.28 20.83
N ILE A 333 6.22 11.11 20.34
CA ILE A 333 4.86 10.59 20.39
C ILE A 333 4.92 9.28 21.15
N SER A 334 4.21 9.23 22.27
CA SER A 334 4.02 7.99 23.02
C SER A 334 2.67 7.38 22.68
N GLU A 335 2.59 6.05 22.79
CA GLU A 335 1.33 5.32 22.74
C GLU A 335 0.28 5.90 23.69
N ALA A 336 0.70 6.27 24.90
CA ALA A 336 -0.15 6.86 25.91
C ALA A 336 -0.75 8.20 25.48
N SER A 337 -0.02 9.04 24.72
CA SER A 337 -0.54 10.32 24.20
C SER A 337 -1.67 10.09 23.20
N ILE A 338 -1.46 9.14 22.28
CA ILE A 338 -2.45 8.80 21.26
C ILE A 338 -3.66 8.12 21.89
N GLN A 339 -3.46 7.18 22.81
CA GLN A 339 -4.56 6.53 23.52
C GLN A 339 -5.38 7.55 24.32
N LYS A 340 -4.73 8.47 25.04
CA LYS A 340 -5.42 9.55 25.74
C LYS A 340 -6.29 10.40 24.78
N THR A 341 -5.77 10.72 23.60
CA THR A 341 -6.51 11.47 22.57
C THR A 341 -7.75 10.70 22.08
N LEU A 342 -7.64 9.38 21.94
CA LEU A 342 -8.75 8.51 21.56
C LEU A 342 -9.80 8.43 22.68
N ASP A 343 -9.35 8.28 23.94
CA ASP A 343 -10.22 8.20 25.12
C ASP A 343 -11.01 9.51 25.32
N GLU A 344 -10.35 10.66 25.21
CA GLU A 344 -10.99 11.99 25.26
C GLU A 344 -11.98 12.19 24.10
N SER A 345 -11.70 11.54 22.97
CA SER A 345 -12.56 11.54 21.80
C SER A 345 -13.70 10.52 21.88
N ARG A 346 -13.88 9.81 22.99
CA ARG A 346 -14.96 8.82 23.23
C ARG A 346 -15.07 7.78 22.13
N THR A 347 -13.94 7.34 21.61
CA THR A 347 -13.87 6.21 20.66
C THR A 347 -13.49 4.96 21.44
N ASP A 348 -14.42 4.47 22.25
CA ASP A 348 -14.19 3.46 23.29
C ASP A 348 -13.76 2.08 22.74
N ASP A 349 -13.69 1.92 21.42
CA ASP A 349 -13.42 0.67 20.72
C ASP A 349 -12.15 0.66 19.85
N LEU A 350 -11.43 1.79 19.76
CA LEU A 350 -10.14 1.85 19.07
C LEU A 350 -9.00 1.53 20.04
N VAL A 351 -8.31 0.42 19.77
CA VAL A 351 -7.09 0.03 20.48
C VAL A 351 -5.89 0.43 19.64
N VAL A 352 -5.01 1.26 20.18
CA VAL A 352 -3.75 1.59 19.52
C VAL A 352 -2.90 0.33 19.43
N LYS A 353 -2.38 0.04 18.23
CA LYS A 353 -1.32 -0.95 18.04
C LYS A 353 -0.14 -0.25 17.36
N TRP A 354 0.99 -0.31 18.05
CA TRP A 354 2.27 0.10 17.48
C TRP A 354 2.82 -1.03 16.63
N GLU A 355 2.75 -0.85 15.31
CA GLU A 355 3.47 -1.71 14.37
C GLU A 355 4.80 -1.03 14.08
N GLU A 356 5.79 -1.27 14.95
CA GLU A 356 7.18 -1.03 14.55
C GLU A 356 7.37 -1.76 13.22
N ASN A 357 7.76 -1.03 12.17
CA ASN A 357 7.84 -1.51 10.80
C ASN A 357 8.57 -2.86 10.72
N SER A 358 7.79 -3.94 10.86
CA SER A 358 8.31 -5.28 11.13
C SER A 358 8.99 -5.84 9.90
N GLU A 359 8.59 -5.33 8.73
CA GLU A 359 9.21 -5.63 7.46
C GLU A 359 10.67 -5.14 7.42
N ALA A 360 10.95 -3.90 7.82
CA ALA A 360 12.32 -3.40 7.88
C ALA A 360 13.20 -4.18 8.89
N LYS A 361 12.60 -4.62 10.01
CA LYS A 361 13.27 -5.50 10.98
C LYS A 361 13.54 -6.89 10.39
N THR A 362 12.58 -7.44 9.67
CA THR A 362 12.68 -8.75 9.02
C THR A 362 13.72 -8.73 7.89
N GLN A 363 13.71 -7.70 7.05
CA GLN A 363 14.68 -7.49 5.97
C GLN A 363 16.11 -7.37 6.52
N TYR A 364 16.30 -6.61 7.61
CA TYR A 364 17.61 -6.52 8.26
C TYR A 364 18.07 -7.85 8.89
N ALA A 365 17.15 -8.59 9.52
CA ALA A 365 17.45 -9.88 10.13
C ALA A 365 17.83 -10.96 9.11
N GLN A 366 17.37 -10.84 7.86
CA GLN A 366 17.72 -11.73 6.76
C GLN A 366 19.13 -11.49 6.19
N LEU A 367 19.81 -10.38 6.54
CA LEU A 367 21.16 -10.14 6.09
C LEU A 367 22.12 -11.20 6.66
N PRO A 368 22.88 -11.91 5.80
CA PRO A 368 23.72 -13.02 6.24
C PRO A 368 24.89 -12.52 7.09
N LEU A 369 25.09 -13.18 8.22
CA LEU A 369 26.27 -13.05 9.06
C LEU A 369 26.44 -14.36 9.84
N SER A 370 27.49 -15.11 9.52
CA SER A 370 27.87 -16.31 10.26
C SER A 370 28.68 -15.97 11.52
N GLU A 371 28.67 -16.89 12.49
CA GLU A 371 29.50 -16.81 13.71
C GLU A 371 31.00 -16.62 13.37
N THR A 372 31.50 -17.36 12.36
CA THR A 372 32.90 -17.29 11.90
C THR A 372 33.23 -15.90 11.35
N GLU A 373 32.35 -15.29 10.58
CA GLU A 373 32.54 -13.93 10.07
C GLU A 373 32.52 -12.89 11.19
N ALA A 374 31.61 -13.04 12.16
CA ALA A 374 31.57 -12.18 13.34
C ALA A 374 32.89 -12.26 14.14
N GLN A 375 33.47 -13.45 14.29
CA GLN A 375 34.78 -13.65 14.92
C GLN A 375 35.93 -13.02 14.11
N ILE A 376 35.87 -13.09 12.77
CA ILE A 376 36.85 -12.41 11.91
C ILE A 376 36.76 -10.89 12.09
N ILE A 377 35.55 -10.33 12.08
CA ILE A 377 35.32 -8.89 12.31
C ILE A 377 35.87 -8.48 13.67
N TYR A 378 35.59 -9.27 14.71
CA TYR A 378 36.13 -9.07 16.05
C TYR A 378 37.67 -9.00 16.01
N LYS A 379 38.31 -10.00 15.40
CA LYS A 379 39.77 -10.09 15.33
C LYS A 379 40.39 -8.91 14.56
N ILE A 380 39.79 -8.49 13.44
CA ILE A 380 40.25 -7.32 12.67
C ILE A 380 40.24 -6.07 13.56
N ILE A 381 39.10 -5.76 14.19
CA ILE A 381 38.94 -4.54 14.97
C ILE A 381 39.78 -4.57 16.26
N ASP A 382 39.92 -5.73 16.90
CA ASP A 382 40.79 -5.92 18.06
C ASP A 382 42.27 -5.68 17.72
N ILE A 383 42.78 -6.28 16.63
CA ILE A 383 44.17 -6.09 16.19
C ILE A 383 44.45 -4.62 15.85
N VAL A 384 43.55 -3.97 15.11
CA VAL A 384 43.72 -2.56 14.71
C VAL A 384 43.59 -1.63 15.93
N GLY A 385 42.64 -1.90 16.83
CA GLY A 385 42.36 -1.07 18.00
C GLY A 385 43.44 -1.15 19.08
N THR A 386 43.89 -2.35 19.47
CA THR A 386 44.73 -2.56 20.67
C THR A 386 46.20 -2.16 20.52
N HIS A 387 46.71 -2.01 19.29
CA HIS A 387 48.11 -1.63 19.07
C HIS A 387 48.26 -0.11 18.99
N GLU A 388 48.66 0.53 20.10
CA GLU A 388 48.89 1.99 20.19
C GLU A 388 50.38 2.37 20.15
N GLY A 389 50.67 3.63 19.76
CA GLY A 389 52.02 4.19 19.70
C GLY A 389 52.89 3.72 18.51
N LEU A 390 54.15 4.16 18.50
CA LEU A 390 55.14 3.84 17.43
C LEU A 390 55.41 2.33 17.31
N THR A 391 55.42 1.62 18.44
CA THR A 391 55.56 0.15 18.48
C THR A 391 54.31 -0.58 18.00
N GLY A 392 53.15 0.08 18.05
CA GLY A 392 51.91 -0.44 17.47
C GLY A 392 51.91 -0.42 15.95
N LEU A 393 52.44 0.65 15.34
CA LEU A 393 52.53 0.77 13.88
C LEU A 393 53.42 -0.29 13.24
N THR A 394 54.57 -0.59 13.84
CA THR A 394 55.47 -1.64 13.34
C THR A 394 54.83 -3.03 13.47
N LYS A 395 54.12 -3.31 14.58
CA LYS A 395 53.36 -4.55 14.76
C LYS A 395 52.19 -4.68 13.77
N LEU A 396 51.50 -3.58 13.47
CA LEU A 396 50.45 -3.55 12.45
C LEU A 396 51.03 -3.80 11.05
N GLY A 397 52.20 -3.25 10.73
CA GLY A 397 52.92 -3.53 9.49
C GLY A 397 53.26 -5.02 9.32
N LEU A 398 53.72 -5.67 10.39
CA LEU A 398 53.99 -7.12 10.38
C LEU A 398 52.73 -7.97 10.21
N LYS A 399 51.57 -7.47 10.63
CA LYS A 399 50.27 -8.13 10.50
C LYS A 399 49.46 -7.67 9.28
N ALA A 400 50.03 -6.83 8.41
CA ALA A 400 49.30 -6.25 7.28
C ALA A 400 48.73 -7.34 6.34
N GLY A 401 49.52 -8.37 6.03
CA GLY A 401 49.07 -9.50 5.21
C GLY A 401 47.94 -10.31 5.87
N GLU A 402 48.04 -10.58 7.18
CA GLU A 402 46.98 -11.26 7.93
C GLU A 402 45.67 -10.45 7.94
N LEU A 403 45.75 -9.13 8.14
CA LEU A 403 44.59 -8.24 8.11
C LEU A 403 43.96 -8.14 6.72
N GLU A 404 44.79 -8.17 5.67
CA GLU A 404 44.34 -8.22 4.28
C GLU A 404 43.55 -9.51 4.01
N ASP A 405 44.11 -10.66 4.39
CA ASP A 405 43.47 -11.97 4.25
C ASP A 405 42.15 -12.06 5.03
N LEU A 406 42.12 -11.53 6.26
CA LEU A 406 40.90 -11.48 7.07
C LEU A 406 39.86 -10.51 6.49
N GLY A 407 40.29 -9.34 6.00
CA GLY A 407 39.41 -8.35 5.38
C GLY A 407 38.74 -8.88 4.12
N ASN A 408 39.48 -9.59 3.28
CA ASN A 408 38.96 -10.24 2.07
C ASN A 408 37.89 -11.28 2.41
N LYS A 409 38.04 -12.03 3.52
CA LYS A 409 37.06 -13.04 3.97
C LYS A 409 35.73 -12.45 4.45
N VAL A 410 35.66 -11.16 4.76
CA VAL A 410 34.41 -10.49 5.20
C VAL A 410 33.98 -9.36 4.26
N GLN A 411 34.53 -9.33 3.04
CA GLN A 411 34.25 -8.28 2.07
C GLN A 411 32.78 -8.31 1.60
N HIS A 412 32.14 -9.48 1.59
CA HIS A 412 30.74 -9.69 1.19
C HIS A 412 29.72 -9.37 2.29
N VAL A 413 30.11 -9.35 3.57
CA VAL A 413 29.21 -9.07 4.70
C VAL A 413 28.59 -7.68 4.54
N HIS A 414 27.29 -7.49 4.76
CA HIS A 414 26.68 -6.15 4.63
C HIS A 414 27.32 -5.12 5.58
N PRO A 415 27.58 -3.85 5.17
CA PRO A 415 28.21 -2.82 6.03
C PRO A 415 27.55 -2.66 7.40
N PHE A 416 26.21 -2.67 7.46
CA PHE A 416 25.49 -2.56 8.73
C PHE A 416 25.61 -3.80 9.63
N LYS A 417 25.83 -5.00 9.07
CA LYS A 417 26.14 -6.20 9.86
C LYS A 417 27.57 -6.14 10.42
N PHE A 418 28.50 -5.62 9.62
CA PHE A 418 29.85 -5.34 10.11
C PHE A 418 29.82 -4.38 11.30
N LEU A 419 29.13 -3.25 11.16
CA LEU A 419 29.01 -2.27 12.25
C LEU A 419 28.21 -2.79 13.46
N GLU A 420 27.19 -3.63 13.25
CA GLU A 420 26.45 -4.28 14.34
C GLU A 420 27.40 -5.07 15.26
N VAL A 421 28.28 -5.91 14.69
CA VAL A 421 29.27 -6.67 15.48
C VAL A 421 30.17 -5.74 16.30
N VAL A 422 30.65 -4.66 15.68
CA VAL A 422 31.55 -3.70 16.34
C VAL A 422 30.86 -2.96 17.47
N PHE A 423 29.65 -2.44 17.23
CA PHE A 423 29.00 -1.53 18.15
C PHE A 423 28.12 -2.23 19.19
N THR A 424 27.71 -3.49 18.98
CA THR A 424 27.03 -4.27 20.03
C THR A 424 28.01 -4.92 21.01
N ASN A 425 29.30 -5.04 20.65
CA ASN A 425 30.34 -5.54 21.53
C ASN A 425 31.06 -4.40 22.28
N PRO A 426 31.01 -4.35 23.64
CA PRO A 426 31.61 -3.26 24.41
C PRO A 426 33.14 -3.11 24.23
N HIS A 427 33.85 -4.22 24.01
CA HIS A 427 35.30 -4.21 23.78
C HIS A 427 35.64 -3.65 22.40
N LEU A 428 35.00 -4.16 21.34
CA LEU A 428 35.24 -3.67 19.98
C LEU A 428 34.85 -2.20 19.81
N ARG A 429 33.80 -1.74 20.50
CA ARG A 429 33.43 -0.32 20.53
C ARG A 429 34.59 0.54 21.06
N LYS A 430 35.24 0.14 22.16
CA LYS A 430 36.44 0.83 22.69
C LYS A 430 37.61 0.79 21.72
N CYS A 431 37.86 -0.36 21.10
CA CYS A 431 38.88 -0.49 20.04
C CYS A 431 38.60 0.48 18.89
N MET A 432 37.33 0.62 18.47
CA MET A 432 36.92 1.51 17.39
C MET A 432 37.15 2.99 17.71
N VAL A 433 37.06 3.40 18.98
CA VAL A 433 37.48 4.76 19.40
C VAL A 433 38.97 4.99 19.08
N SER A 434 39.86 4.06 19.46
CA SER A 434 41.30 4.13 19.15
C SER A 434 41.56 4.11 17.64
N VAL A 435 40.79 3.33 16.87
CA VAL A 435 40.88 3.33 15.39
C VAL A 435 40.53 4.70 14.80
N VAL A 436 39.43 5.30 15.26
CA VAL A 436 38.92 6.57 14.74
C VAL A 436 39.80 7.75 15.13
N ASP A 437 40.42 7.72 16.30
CA ASP A 437 41.28 8.80 16.79
C ASP A 437 42.68 8.78 16.14
N SER A 438 43.17 7.61 15.73
CA SER A 438 44.43 7.48 15.00
C SER A 438 44.26 7.76 13.50
N TYR A 439 44.91 8.81 12.97
CA TYR A 439 44.87 9.14 11.54
C TYR A 439 45.25 7.95 10.63
N PHE A 440 46.29 7.21 11.00
CA PHE A 440 46.78 6.06 10.24
C PHE A 440 45.79 4.88 10.26
N LYS A 441 45.32 4.48 11.45
CA LYS A 441 44.34 3.37 11.58
C LYS A 441 43.02 3.71 10.91
N ARG A 442 42.54 4.95 11.10
CA ARG A 442 41.33 5.48 10.46
C ARG A 442 41.45 5.43 8.94
N GLY A 443 42.58 5.88 8.39
CA GLY A 443 42.83 5.83 6.95
C GLY A 443 42.78 4.40 6.41
N GLY A 444 43.46 3.46 7.06
CA GLY A 444 43.45 2.05 6.66
C GLY A 444 42.07 1.39 6.78
N PHE A 445 41.28 1.72 7.79
CA PHE A 445 39.92 1.20 7.95
C PHE A 445 38.93 1.78 6.93
N LEU A 446 38.92 3.11 6.76
CA LEU A 446 37.95 3.78 5.89
C LEU A 446 38.24 3.57 4.42
N ASN A 447 39.50 3.71 4.02
CA ASN A 447 39.91 3.67 2.61
C ASN A 447 40.41 2.29 2.19
N GLY A 448 40.73 1.41 3.15
CA GLY A 448 41.29 0.09 2.87
C GLY A 448 42.79 0.14 2.57
N SER A 449 43.26 -0.92 1.93
CA SER A 449 44.60 -1.01 1.35
C SER A 449 44.47 -1.03 -0.18
N GLY A 450 45.55 -0.79 -0.92
CA GLY A 450 45.51 -0.84 -2.39
C GLY A 450 45.03 -2.19 -2.99
N LYS A 451 44.84 -3.22 -2.16
CA LYS A 451 44.36 -4.55 -2.55
C LYS A 451 42.99 -4.91 -1.95
N THR A 452 42.59 -4.29 -0.85
CA THR A 452 41.34 -4.60 -0.15
C THR A 452 40.50 -3.34 0.03
N ALA A 453 39.27 -3.40 -0.47
CA ALA A 453 38.30 -2.31 -0.35
C ALA A 453 38.09 -1.88 1.11
N GLY A 454 38.13 -0.57 1.36
CA GLY A 454 37.81 0.01 2.66
C GLY A 454 36.32 0.04 2.98
N PHE A 455 35.99 0.48 4.19
CA PHE A 455 34.60 0.65 4.62
C PHE A 455 33.81 1.62 3.73
N ILE A 456 34.44 2.70 3.26
CA ILE A 456 33.80 3.71 2.38
C ILE A 456 33.38 3.09 1.05
N GLU A 457 34.31 2.43 0.37
CA GLU A 457 34.04 1.79 -0.94
C GLU A 457 32.91 0.76 -0.82
N LYS A 458 32.91 -0.01 0.28
CA LYS A 458 31.85 -0.97 0.59
C LYS A 458 30.48 -0.29 0.77
N CYS A 459 30.42 0.84 1.49
CA CYS A 459 29.19 1.61 1.66
C CYS A 459 28.72 2.21 0.34
N GLU A 460 29.62 2.79 -0.47
CA GLU A 460 29.28 3.34 -1.79
C GLU A 460 28.70 2.27 -2.72
N ARG A 461 29.28 1.07 -2.74
CA ARG A 461 28.80 -0.06 -3.54
C ARG A 461 27.38 -0.49 -3.15
N GLU A 462 27.10 -0.65 -1.85
CA GLU A 462 25.77 -1.02 -1.39
C GLU A 462 24.76 0.13 -1.53
N ASN A 463 25.20 1.38 -1.37
CA ASN A 463 24.37 2.56 -1.59
C ASN A 463 23.96 2.71 -3.06
N ALA A 464 24.89 2.47 -4.00
CA ALA A 464 24.61 2.49 -5.43
C ALA A 464 23.59 1.43 -5.86
N ARG A 465 23.48 0.33 -5.11
CA ARG A 465 22.48 -0.73 -5.29
C ARG A 465 21.17 -0.46 -4.55
N ASN A 466 21.04 0.70 -3.89
CA ASN A 466 19.95 1.02 -2.96
C ASN A 466 19.76 -0.04 -1.86
N ASN A 467 20.84 -0.74 -1.48
CA ASN A 467 20.79 -1.84 -0.52
C ASN A 467 20.98 -1.37 0.92
N LEU A 468 21.33 -0.10 1.16
CA LEU A 468 21.46 0.42 2.53
C LEU A 468 20.10 0.85 3.13
N GLN A 469 19.28 1.59 2.37
CA GLN A 469 18.06 2.22 2.88
C GLN A 469 17.07 1.26 3.56
N PRO A 470 16.76 0.08 3.00
CA PRO A 470 15.80 -0.85 3.61
C PRO A 470 16.24 -1.35 5.00
N HIS A 471 17.55 -1.34 5.26
CA HIS A 471 18.16 -1.94 6.43
C HIS A 471 18.50 -0.95 7.55
N ILE A 472 18.34 0.37 7.32
CA ILE A 472 18.71 1.39 8.31
C ILE A 472 17.94 1.22 9.61
N LEU A 473 16.63 0.96 9.54
CA LEU A 473 15.79 0.88 10.75
C LEU A 473 16.21 -0.31 11.63
N GLY A 474 16.32 -1.51 11.05
CA GLY A 474 16.76 -2.70 11.78
C GLY A 474 18.18 -2.57 12.34
N PHE A 475 19.10 -1.95 11.57
CA PHE A 475 20.44 -1.63 12.05
C PHE A 475 20.43 -0.70 13.27
N CYS A 476 19.68 0.40 13.18
CA CYS A 476 19.62 1.39 14.26
C CYS A 476 19.05 0.79 15.55
N GLN A 477 18.05 -0.08 15.45
CA GLN A 477 17.54 -0.84 16.59
C GLN A 477 18.63 -1.73 17.21
N ALA A 478 19.39 -2.46 16.39
CA ALA A 478 20.44 -3.36 16.86
C ALA A 478 21.57 -2.63 17.61
N VAL A 479 22.00 -1.45 17.11
CA VAL A 479 23.09 -0.67 17.73
C VAL A 479 22.61 0.43 18.70
N LYS A 480 21.30 0.51 18.97
CA LYS A 480 20.65 1.58 19.75
C LYS A 480 20.96 3.00 19.24
N ALA A 481 20.97 3.19 17.92
CA ALA A 481 21.18 4.48 17.26
C ALA A 481 19.86 5.16 16.87
N HIS A 482 19.89 6.49 16.66
CA HIS A 482 18.74 7.24 16.18
C HIS A 482 18.59 7.10 14.66
N PRO A 483 17.48 6.55 14.13
CA PRO A 483 17.32 6.28 12.70
C PRO A 483 17.49 7.51 11.80
N ASP A 484 16.96 8.67 12.19
CA ASP A 484 17.05 9.87 11.34
C ASP A 484 18.49 10.38 11.20
N GLN A 485 19.28 10.32 12.27
CA GLN A 485 20.68 10.73 12.22
C GLN A 485 21.47 9.81 11.28
N VAL A 486 21.28 8.50 11.40
CA VAL A 486 21.92 7.52 10.52
C VAL A 486 21.48 7.72 9.07
N ARG A 487 20.18 7.92 8.80
CA ARG A 487 19.67 8.21 7.44
C ARG A 487 20.31 9.44 6.84
N THR A 488 20.40 10.55 7.58
CA THR A 488 21.03 11.79 7.09
C THR A 488 22.50 11.56 6.74
N LEU A 489 23.24 10.86 7.59
CA LEU A 489 24.65 10.56 7.35
C LEU A 489 24.83 9.63 6.14
N VAL A 490 23.97 8.62 5.97
CA VAL A 490 23.98 7.70 4.81
C VAL A 490 23.61 8.44 3.52
N ALA A 491 22.55 9.25 3.54
CA ALA A 491 22.08 10.00 2.38
C ALA A 491 23.13 11.02 1.90
N ASN A 492 23.83 11.67 2.83
CA ASN A 492 24.91 12.60 2.53
C ASN A 492 26.26 11.91 2.26
N LYS A 493 26.31 10.56 2.30
CA LYS A 493 27.54 9.77 2.15
C LYS A 493 28.64 10.14 3.15
N GLU A 494 28.25 10.57 4.34
CA GLU A 494 29.15 11.02 5.41
C GLU A 494 29.59 9.84 6.28
N TRP A 495 30.23 8.83 5.68
CA TRP A 495 30.56 7.55 6.32
C TRP A 495 31.46 7.69 7.55
N GLU A 496 32.46 8.57 7.51
CA GLU A 496 33.32 8.83 8.68
C GLU A 496 32.50 9.42 9.85
N LYS A 497 31.60 10.36 9.55
CA LYS A 497 30.74 10.97 10.57
C LYS A 497 29.76 9.95 11.14
N LEU A 498 29.30 8.98 10.35
CA LEU A 498 28.50 7.83 10.84
C LEU A 498 29.28 7.01 11.87
N ILE A 499 30.53 6.63 11.59
CA ILE A 499 31.35 5.88 12.57
C ILE A 499 31.57 6.70 13.85
N ARG A 500 31.90 7.99 13.71
CA ARG A 500 32.09 8.90 14.86
C ARG A 500 30.82 9.12 15.67
N TYR A 501 29.65 9.11 15.03
CA TYR A 501 28.37 9.19 15.71
C TYR A 501 28.14 7.94 16.55
N LEU A 502 28.38 6.75 15.98
CA LEU A 502 28.19 5.48 16.67
C LEU A 502 29.16 5.26 17.84
N THR A 503 30.41 5.76 17.76
CA THR A 503 31.36 5.69 18.90
C THR A 503 30.96 6.57 20.08
N LYS A 504 30.11 7.58 19.87
CA LYS A 504 29.63 8.50 20.92
C LYS A 504 28.33 8.07 21.59
N LEU A 505 27.70 6.98 21.15
CA LEU A 505 26.49 6.47 21.80
C LEU A 505 26.84 5.98 23.21
N GLU A 506 26.24 6.60 24.23
CA GLU A 506 26.42 6.20 25.63
C GLU A 506 25.88 4.79 25.88
N ASN A 507 26.50 4.07 26.83
CA ASN A 507 25.98 2.81 27.32
C ASN A 507 24.78 3.11 28.24
N ASN A 508 23.60 3.25 27.65
CA ASN A 508 22.33 3.13 28.38
C ASN A 508 21.99 1.67 28.65
#